data_AF-A0A1C6ATI4-F1
#
_entry.id   AF-A0A1C6ATI4-F1
#
_cell.length_a   1.000
_cell.length_b   1.000
_cell.length_c   1.000
_cell.angle_alpha   90.00
_cell.angle_beta   90.00
_cell.angle_gamma   90.00
#
_symmetry.space_group_name_H-M   'P 1'
#
loop_
_entity.id
_entity.type
_entity.pdbx_description
1 polymer ?
#
loop_
_entity_poly.entity_id
_entity_poly.type
_entity_poly.pdbx_seq_one_letter_code
_entity_poly.pdbx_strand_id
1 'polypeptide(L)'
;MAKRRPSGDGMVRKREDGRWEGRIVVGHKENGDSIFRYVYADTQKELTAKLRQNIDAYQGVDLTEQSRMTLGEWLDQWLESMASMVRPTTLARCESAIRNHIKPFLGEKPVSHITEKDVRKFCDHLSCQGNRITGKGLSSGSIRSIISTLHQAVEAAQQANMIPKSAVEGIKLPKASHRPMQVLTDDQLEKFMKIIQEDAVWYDFFYTELTTGLRRGEICGLKWEDFDEAEGTLKVCGVPSTKNGESS
;
A
#
# COMPACT_ATOMS: atom_id res chain seq x y z
N MET A 1 17.95 36.66 -37.84
CA MET A 1 16.59 36.10 -37.76
C MET A 1 16.61 34.89 -36.85
N ALA A 2 15.85 34.89 -35.75
CA ALA A 2 15.91 33.83 -34.75
C ALA A 2 15.23 32.56 -35.26
N LYS A 3 16.00 31.47 -35.36
CA LYS A 3 15.55 30.13 -35.73
C LYS A 3 14.46 29.69 -34.73
N ARG A 4 13.21 29.60 -35.19
CA ARG A 4 12.06 29.18 -34.38
C ARG A 4 12.34 27.75 -33.89
N ARG A 5 12.51 27.61 -32.57
CA ARG A 5 12.85 26.32 -31.95
C ARG A 5 11.70 25.32 -32.16
N PRO A 6 12.00 24.01 -32.30
CA PRO A 6 10.97 22.99 -32.45
C PRO A 6 10.00 23.07 -31.27
N SER A 7 8.71 23.01 -31.58
CA SER A 7 7.60 22.95 -30.62
C SER A 7 7.75 21.72 -29.73
N GLY A 8 8.30 21.91 -28.53
CA GLY A 8 8.60 20.83 -27.58
C GLY A 8 9.71 21.21 -26.59
N ASP A 9 10.62 22.11 -27.00
CA ASP A 9 11.67 22.61 -26.11
C ASP A 9 11.11 23.66 -25.16
N GLY A 10 11.25 23.37 -23.88
CA GLY A 10 10.77 24.19 -22.78
C GLY A 10 11.04 25.69 -22.89
N MET A 11 10.13 26.50 -22.35
CA MET A 11 10.35 27.94 -22.21
C MET A 11 11.34 28.17 -21.08
N VAL A 12 12.41 28.94 -21.34
CA VAL A 12 13.34 29.45 -20.32
C VAL A 12 13.27 30.97 -20.30
N ARG A 13 13.00 31.57 -19.14
CA ARG A 13 12.98 33.02 -18.97
C ARG A 13 13.56 33.44 -17.61
N LYS A 14 14.03 34.68 -17.52
CA LYS A 14 14.37 35.32 -16.25
C LYS A 14 13.16 36.12 -15.76
N ARG A 15 12.79 35.96 -14.49
CA ARG A 15 11.68 36.67 -13.85
C ARG A 15 12.14 38.02 -13.29
N GLU A 16 11.17 38.88 -12.99
CA GLU A 16 11.39 40.19 -12.37
C GLU A 16 12.03 40.08 -10.97
N ASP A 17 11.77 38.97 -10.25
CA ASP A 17 12.37 38.66 -8.94
C ASP A 17 13.84 38.17 -9.03
N GLY A 18 14.43 38.16 -10.24
CA GLY A 18 15.80 37.74 -10.48
C GLY A 18 15.99 36.23 -10.72
N ARG A 19 14.98 35.39 -10.43
CA ARG A 19 15.06 33.93 -10.61
C ARG A 19 14.86 33.51 -12.06
N TRP A 20 15.44 32.39 -12.43
CA TRP A 20 15.23 31.73 -13.70
C TRP A 20 14.06 30.75 -13.60
N GLU A 21 13.17 30.80 -14.60
CA GLU A 21 12.02 29.92 -14.76
C GLU A 21 12.15 29.11 -16.05
N GLY A 22 11.91 27.81 -15.93
CA GLY A 22 11.85 26.86 -17.03
C GLY A 22 10.52 26.10 -16.99
N ARG A 23 9.99 25.69 -18.14
CA ARG A 23 8.87 24.73 -18.19
C ARG A 23 9.10 23.63 -19.20
N ILE A 24 8.64 22.42 -18.95
CA ILE A 24 8.61 21.33 -19.93
C ILE A 24 7.19 20.78 -20.06
N VAL A 25 6.86 20.21 -21.21
CA VAL A 25 5.63 19.40 -21.37
C VAL A 25 5.90 18.02 -20.78
N VAL A 26 5.00 17.55 -19.92
CA VAL A 26 5.13 16.24 -19.25
C VAL A 26 3.93 15.33 -19.52
N GLY A 27 2.96 15.80 -20.29
CA GLY A 27 1.67 15.13 -20.43
C GLY A 27 0.69 15.91 -21.30
N HIS A 28 -0.45 15.29 -21.58
CA HIS A 28 -1.59 15.90 -22.25
C HIS A 28 -2.89 15.56 -21.50
N LYS A 29 -3.81 16.51 -21.47
CA LYS A 29 -5.17 16.28 -20.98
C LYS A 29 -6.01 15.62 -22.08
N GLU A 30 -7.20 15.13 -21.72
CA GLU A 30 -8.15 14.55 -22.69
C GLU A 30 -8.55 15.52 -23.81
N ASN A 31 -8.62 16.83 -23.50
CA ASN A 31 -8.93 17.87 -24.48
C ASN A 31 -7.76 18.23 -25.41
N GLY A 32 -6.60 17.57 -25.27
CA GLY A 32 -5.39 17.82 -26.05
C GLY A 32 -4.46 18.92 -25.50
N ASP A 33 -4.84 19.60 -24.41
CA ASP A 33 -3.98 20.63 -23.80
C ASP A 33 -2.74 20.01 -23.15
N SER A 34 -1.58 20.64 -23.33
CA SER A 34 -0.34 20.21 -22.68
C SER A 34 -0.35 20.45 -21.17
N ILE A 35 0.15 19.47 -20.42
CA ILE A 35 0.45 19.57 -19.00
C ILE A 35 1.90 20.01 -18.84
N PHE A 36 2.10 21.15 -18.18
CA PHE A 36 3.42 21.72 -17.97
C PHE A 36 3.96 21.45 -16.57
N ARG A 37 5.25 21.12 -16.48
CA ARG A 37 6.04 21.14 -15.25
C ARG A 37 6.92 22.37 -15.23
N TYR A 38 6.79 23.19 -14.19
CA TYR A 38 7.61 24.39 -14.00
C TYR A 38 8.78 24.12 -13.04
N VAL A 39 9.91 24.72 -13.34
CA VAL A 39 11.17 24.58 -12.61
C VAL A 39 11.77 25.97 -12.40
N TYR A 40 12.31 26.22 -11.20
CA TYR A 40 12.91 27.49 -10.84
C TYR A 40 14.33 27.31 -10.29
N ALA A 41 15.21 28.27 -10.56
CA ALA A 41 16.56 28.31 -10.00
C ALA A 41 17.10 29.74 -9.95
N ASP A 42 18.13 29.98 -9.14
CA ASP A 42 18.72 31.32 -9.01
C ASP A 42 19.69 31.60 -10.16
N THR A 43 20.23 30.56 -10.80
CA THR A 43 21.13 30.67 -11.95
C THR A 43 20.63 29.90 -13.17
N GLN A 44 21.00 30.36 -14.37
CA GLN A 44 20.66 29.68 -15.62
C GLN A 44 21.28 28.27 -15.70
N LYS A 45 22.48 28.09 -15.15
CA LYS A 45 23.19 26.80 -15.10
C LYS A 45 22.41 25.79 -14.27
N GLU A 46 21.98 26.18 -13.07
CA GLU A 46 21.14 25.34 -12.20
C GLU A 46 19.78 25.05 -12.85
N LEU A 47 19.15 26.04 -13.48
CA LEU A 47 17.89 25.82 -14.17
C LEU A 47 18.05 24.75 -15.26
N THR A 48 19.10 24.84 -16.07
CA THR A 48 19.37 23.89 -17.15
C THR A 48 19.61 22.48 -16.60
N ALA A 49 20.32 22.35 -15.48
CA ALA A 49 20.53 21.06 -14.82
C ALA A 49 19.20 20.46 -14.32
N LYS A 50 18.35 21.28 -13.66
CA LYS A 50 17.03 20.83 -13.20
C LYS A 50 16.10 20.47 -14.36
N LEU A 51 16.15 21.21 -15.48
CA LEU A 51 15.37 20.89 -16.68
C LEU A 51 15.78 19.55 -17.28
N ARG A 52 17.08 19.27 -17.41
CA ARG A 52 17.57 17.96 -17.87
C ARG A 52 17.08 16.83 -16.98
N GLN A 53 17.20 16.98 -15.66
CA GLN A 53 16.69 15.99 -14.70
C GLN A 53 15.18 15.73 -14.87
N ASN A 54 14.38 16.77 -15.13
CA ASN A 54 12.95 16.58 -15.36
C ASN A 54 12.70 15.92 -16.73
N ILE A 55 13.40 16.32 -17.79
CA ILE A 55 13.26 15.68 -19.11
C ILE A 55 13.57 14.19 -19.00
N ASP A 56 14.68 13.82 -18.35
CA ASP A 56 15.07 12.42 -18.16
C ASP A 56 14.03 11.67 -17.30
N ALA A 57 13.47 12.32 -16.27
CA ALA A 57 12.47 11.72 -15.39
C ALA A 57 11.11 11.46 -16.07
N TYR A 58 10.71 12.30 -17.04
CA TYR A 58 9.45 12.16 -17.77
C TYR A 58 9.63 11.58 -19.18
N GLN A 59 10.85 11.13 -19.53
CA GLN A 59 11.12 10.60 -20.86
C GLN A 59 10.28 9.36 -21.13
N GLY A 60 9.50 9.40 -22.22
CA GLY A 60 8.64 8.28 -22.62
C GLY A 60 7.35 8.13 -21.81
N VAL A 61 7.03 9.10 -20.94
CA VAL A 61 5.79 9.12 -20.16
C VAL A 61 4.95 10.30 -20.62
N ASP A 62 3.68 10.04 -20.94
CA ASP A 62 2.68 11.06 -21.23
C ASP A 62 1.69 11.13 -20.07
N LEU A 63 1.91 12.06 -19.14
CA LEU A 63 1.08 12.17 -17.96
C LEU A 63 -0.36 12.57 -18.31
N THR A 64 -1.31 12.00 -17.59
CA THR A 64 -2.72 12.40 -17.65
C THR A 64 -2.99 13.58 -16.72
N GLU A 65 -4.16 14.21 -16.87
CA GLU A 65 -4.58 15.31 -15.98
C GLU A 65 -4.77 14.87 -14.53
N GLN A 66 -4.99 13.57 -14.30
CA GLN A 66 -5.09 12.95 -13.00
C GLN A 66 -3.77 12.98 -12.22
N SER A 67 -2.65 13.29 -12.87
CA SER A 67 -1.34 13.49 -12.20
C SER A 67 -1.34 14.60 -11.13
N ARG A 68 -2.35 15.49 -11.14
CA ARG A 68 -2.54 16.54 -10.13
C ARG A 68 -3.40 16.11 -8.94
N MET A 69 -4.07 14.97 -9.02
CA MET A 69 -4.91 14.44 -7.96
C MET A 69 -4.06 14.19 -6.71
N THR A 70 -4.65 14.45 -5.54
CA THR A 70 -4.00 14.15 -4.26
C THR A 70 -3.84 12.64 -4.09
N LEU A 71 -2.84 12.21 -3.32
CA LEU A 71 -2.69 10.80 -3.01
C LEU A 71 -3.93 10.27 -2.28
N GLY A 72 -4.56 11.08 -1.43
CA GLY A 72 -5.77 10.71 -0.70
C GLY A 72 -6.93 10.36 -1.61
N GLU A 73 -7.22 11.21 -2.60
CA GLU A 73 -8.28 10.98 -3.60
C GLU A 73 -7.96 9.77 -4.48
N TRP A 74 -6.69 9.62 -4.91
CA TRP A 74 -6.25 8.44 -5.66
C TRP A 74 -6.47 7.15 -4.88
N LEU A 75 -6.13 7.13 -3.59
CA LEU A 75 -6.28 5.94 -2.74
C LEU A 75 -7.74 5.52 -2.60
N ASP A 76 -8.68 6.47 -2.59
CA ASP A 76 -10.11 6.16 -2.55
C ASP A 76 -10.56 5.49 -3.85
N GLN A 77 -10.21 6.05 -5.01
CA GLN A 77 -10.51 5.45 -6.33
C GLN A 77 -9.85 4.07 -6.48
N TRP A 78 -8.61 3.94 -6.03
CA TRP A 78 -7.88 2.69 -6.08
C TRP A 78 -8.55 1.60 -5.23
N LEU A 79 -8.99 1.94 -4.00
CA LEU A 79 -9.73 1.01 -3.13
C LEU A 79 -11.04 0.54 -3.78
N GLU A 80 -11.80 1.44 -4.39
CA GLU A 80 -13.03 1.11 -5.11
C GLU A 80 -12.75 0.14 -6.26
N SER A 81 -11.68 0.38 -7.04
CA SER A 81 -11.29 -0.51 -8.13
C SER A 81 -10.90 -1.91 -7.64
N MET A 82 -10.25 -2.00 -6.47
CA MET A 82 -9.83 -3.28 -5.89
C MET A 82 -10.97 -4.07 -5.26
N ALA A 83 -12.06 -3.43 -4.84
CA ALA A 83 -13.09 -4.04 -4.02
C ALA A 83 -13.73 -5.29 -4.66
N SER A 84 -13.79 -5.34 -5.99
CA SER A 84 -14.30 -6.49 -6.76
C SER A 84 -13.26 -7.59 -7.00
N MET A 85 -11.96 -7.29 -6.86
CA MET A 85 -10.86 -8.17 -7.24
C MET A 85 -10.24 -8.90 -6.04
N VAL A 86 -10.43 -8.40 -4.81
CA VAL A 86 -9.79 -8.96 -3.61
C VAL A 86 -10.79 -9.46 -2.57
N ARG A 87 -10.31 -10.32 -1.66
CA ARG A 87 -11.12 -10.81 -0.55
C ARG A 87 -11.49 -9.65 0.40
N PRO A 88 -12.67 -9.69 1.05
CA PRO A 88 -13.10 -8.63 1.97
C PRO A 88 -12.09 -8.34 3.09
N THR A 89 -11.43 -9.37 3.63
CA THR A 89 -10.40 -9.23 4.67
C THR A 89 -9.16 -8.49 4.18
N THR A 90 -8.76 -8.71 2.91
CA THR A 90 -7.67 -7.99 2.28
C THR A 90 -8.04 -6.53 2.06
N LEU A 91 -9.25 -6.26 1.56
CA LEU A 91 -9.77 -4.91 1.36
C LEU A 91 -9.82 -4.13 2.69
N ALA A 92 -10.39 -4.73 3.74
CA ALA A 92 -10.46 -4.11 5.07
C ALA A 92 -9.07 -3.78 5.64
N ARG A 93 -8.07 -4.63 5.38
CA ARG A 93 -6.67 -4.35 5.79
C ARG A 93 -6.10 -3.16 5.03
N CYS A 94 -6.32 -3.09 3.72
CA CYS A 94 -5.85 -1.97 2.88
C CYS A 94 -6.55 -0.66 3.28
N GLU A 95 -7.88 -0.67 3.45
CA GLU A 95 -8.67 0.48 3.91
C GLU A 95 -8.17 0.98 5.27
N SER A 96 -7.95 0.07 6.23
CA SER A 96 -7.40 0.41 7.54
C SER A 96 -6.01 1.05 7.44
N ALA A 97 -5.11 0.51 6.61
CA ALA A 97 -3.79 1.09 6.40
C ALA A 97 -3.87 2.50 5.79
N ILE A 98 -4.74 2.68 4.80
CA ILE A 98 -4.96 3.94 4.09
C ILE A 98 -5.52 5.00 5.03
N ARG A 99 -6.67 4.71 5.66
CA ARG A 99 -7.40 5.62 6.54
C ARG A 99 -6.59 6.00 7.77
N ASN A 100 -5.95 5.02 8.40
CA ASN A 100 -5.33 5.25 9.70
C ASN A 100 -3.89 5.79 9.59
N HIS A 101 -3.16 5.48 8.52
CA HIS A 101 -1.73 5.79 8.44
C HIS A 101 -1.35 6.61 7.20
N ILE A 102 -1.77 6.19 6.00
CA ILE A 102 -1.28 6.79 4.75
C ILE A 102 -1.91 8.18 4.51
N LYS A 103 -3.25 8.28 4.48
CA LYS A 103 -3.95 9.56 4.23
C LYS A 103 -3.57 10.65 5.24
N PRO A 104 -3.51 10.39 6.56
CA PRO A 104 -3.13 11.42 7.53
C PRO A 104 -1.73 12.01 7.32
N PHE A 105 -0.80 11.30 6.68
CA PHE A 105 0.58 11.74 6.51
C PHE A 105 0.91 12.21 5.10
N LEU A 106 0.41 11.51 4.08
CA LEU A 106 0.73 11.77 2.67
C LEU A 106 -0.49 12.17 1.82
N GLY A 107 -1.70 12.08 2.36
CA GLY A 107 -2.96 12.17 1.59
C GLY A 107 -3.10 13.47 0.81
N GLU A 108 -2.80 14.61 1.43
CA GLU A 108 -2.96 15.95 0.81
C GLU A 108 -1.95 16.24 -0.31
N LYS A 109 -0.88 15.44 -0.43
CA LYS A 109 0.17 15.69 -1.40
C LYS A 109 -0.24 15.09 -2.75
N PRO A 110 -0.07 15.81 -3.89
CA PRO A 110 -0.36 15.25 -5.20
C PRO A 110 0.44 13.98 -5.46
N VAL A 111 -0.17 12.98 -6.09
CA VAL A 111 0.46 11.66 -6.32
C VAL A 111 1.79 11.80 -7.07
N SER A 112 1.85 12.70 -8.07
CA SER A 112 3.05 13.01 -8.85
C SER A 112 4.17 13.71 -8.06
N HIS A 113 3.89 14.18 -6.86
CA HIS A 113 4.85 14.85 -5.99
C HIS A 113 5.35 13.97 -4.84
N ILE A 114 4.82 12.76 -4.68
CA ILE A 114 5.35 11.83 -3.68
C ILE A 114 6.77 11.44 -4.08
N THR A 115 7.71 11.63 -3.16
CA THR A 115 9.12 11.31 -3.37
C THR A 115 9.56 10.20 -2.42
N GLU A 116 10.66 9.52 -2.74
CA GLU A 116 11.29 8.56 -1.82
C GLU A 116 11.55 9.17 -0.43
N LYS A 117 11.91 10.46 -0.37
CA LYS A 117 12.18 11.15 0.89
C LYS A 117 10.91 11.27 1.76
N ASP A 118 9.76 11.51 1.15
CA ASP A 118 8.49 11.56 1.87
C ASP A 118 8.14 10.20 2.45
N VAL A 119 8.33 9.14 1.66
CA VAL A 119 8.03 7.79 2.13
C VAL A 119 9.03 7.32 3.18
N ARG A 120 10.32 7.70 3.11
CA ARG A 120 11.28 7.45 4.21
C ARG A 120 10.85 8.14 5.50
N LYS A 121 10.47 9.42 5.44
CA LYS A 121 9.91 10.14 6.60
C LYS A 121 8.66 9.47 7.14
N PHE A 122 7.81 8.94 6.26
CA PHE A 122 6.63 8.18 6.67
C PHE A 122 7.01 6.89 7.39
N CYS A 123 7.98 6.11 6.88
CA CYS A 123 8.51 4.93 7.57
C CYS A 123 9.08 5.27 8.96
N ASP A 124 9.82 6.37 9.09
CA ASP A 124 10.38 6.84 10.36
C ASP A 124 9.26 7.22 11.33
N HIS A 125 8.24 7.93 10.85
CA HIS A 125 7.05 8.26 11.63
C HIS A 125 6.35 7.01 12.15
N LEU A 126 6.13 6.00 11.28
CA LEU A 126 5.51 4.73 11.70
C LEU A 126 6.35 3.98 12.75
N SER A 127 7.68 4.05 12.62
CA SER A 127 8.63 3.38 13.52
C SER A 127 8.72 4.04 14.90
N CYS A 128 8.49 5.35 14.99
CA CYS A 128 8.60 6.08 16.26
C CYS A 128 7.26 6.27 16.97
N GLN A 129 6.18 6.53 16.21
CA GLN A 129 4.90 6.99 16.74
C GLN A 129 3.69 6.57 15.89
N GLY A 130 3.83 5.52 15.07
CA GLY A 130 2.76 5.08 14.17
C GLY A 130 1.55 4.46 14.85
N ASN A 131 1.65 4.07 16.13
CA ASN A 131 0.52 3.53 16.88
C ASN A 131 -0.34 4.67 17.42
N ARG A 132 -1.51 4.86 16.83
CA ARG A 132 -2.45 5.95 17.19
C ARG A 132 -3.06 5.82 18.59
N ILE A 133 -3.03 4.64 19.20
CA ILE A 133 -3.58 4.40 20.53
C ILE A 133 -2.52 4.65 21.60
N THR A 134 -1.32 4.12 21.40
CA THR A 134 -0.25 4.18 22.42
C THR A 134 0.76 5.30 22.20
N GLY A 135 0.74 5.96 21.04
CA GLY A 135 1.74 6.94 20.62
C GLY A 135 3.12 6.35 20.32
N LYS A 136 3.28 5.02 20.39
CA LYS A 136 4.56 4.32 20.17
C LYS A 136 4.76 3.89 18.72
N GLY A 137 5.95 3.38 18.42
CA GLY A 137 6.26 2.74 17.15
C GLY A 137 5.42 1.51 16.84
N LEU A 138 5.14 1.30 15.55
CA LEU A 138 4.54 0.07 15.05
C LEU A 138 5.57 -1.06 14.92
N SER A 139 5.10 -2.31 14.95
CA SER A 139 5.93 -3.47 14.68
C SER A 139 6.45 -3.46 13.23
N SER A 140 7.60 -4.08 12.97
CA SER A 140 8.17 -4.18 11.62
C SER A 140 7.22 -4.89 10.62
N GLY A 141 6.38 -5.81 11.11
CA GLY A 141 5.35 -6.48 10.30
C GLY A 141 4.24 -5.53 9.89
N SER A 142 3.74 -4.72 10.83
CA SER A 142 2.72 -3.70 10.56
C SER A 142 3.22 -2.65 9.57
N ILE A 143 4.46 -2.15 9.76
CA ILE A 143 5.07 -1.18 8.85
C ILE A 143 5.18 -1.76 7.43
N ARG A 144 5.67 -3.00 7.29
CA ARG A 144 5.71 -3.68 5.99
C ARG A 144 4.33 -3.75 5.32
N SER A 145 3.30 -4.14 6.07
CA SER A 145 1.95 -4.26 5.52
C SER A 145 1.42 -2.91 5.03
N ILE A 146 1.68 -1.83 5.76
CA ILE A 146 1.26 -0.47 5.38
C ILE A 146 2.02 -0.02 4.12
N ILE A 147 3.35 -0.16 4.09
CA ILE A 147 4.14 0.26 2.93
C ILE A 147 3.86 -0.62 1.71
N SER A 148 3.57 -1.91 1.89
CA SER A 148 3.13 -2.78 0.79
C SER A 148 1.79 -2.33 0.19
N THR A 149 0.88 -1.80 1.01
CA THR A 149 -0.38 -1.22 0.51
C THR A 149 -0.10 0.05 -0.29
N LEU A 150 0.76 0.94 0.23
CA LEU A 150 1.19 2.14 -0.49
C LEU A 150 1.89 1.80 -1.81
N HIS A 151 2.74 0.77 -1.82
CA HIS A 151 3.45 0.32 -3.01
C HIS A 151 2.49 -0.07 -4.13
N GLN A 152 1.52 -0.94 -3.83
CA GLN A 152 0.54 -1.40 -4.81
C GLN A 152 -0.29 -0.23 -5.36
N ALA A 153 -0.68 0.73 -4.51
CA ALA A 153 -1.41 1.92 -4.95
C ALA A 153 -0.58 2.82 -5.87
N VAL A 154 0.71 3.00 -5.57
CA VAL A 154 1.61 3.83 -6.37
C VAL A 154 1.98 3.14 -7.69
N GLU A 155 2.13 1.82 -7.71
CA GLU A 155 2.29 1.05 -8.96
C GLU A 155 1.06 1.18 -9.86
N ALA A 156 -0.15 1.09 -9.29
CA ALA A 156 -1.37 1.32 -10.04
C ALA A 156 -1.45 2.75 -10.61
N ALA A 157 -0.98 3.76 -9.87
CA ALA A 157 -0.90 5.15 -10.37
C ALA A 157 0.11 5.29 -11.52
N GLN A 158 1.22 4.54 -11.48
CA GLN A 158 2.19 4.49 -12.56
C GLN A 158 1.59 3.86 -13.82
N GLN A 159 0.86 2.75 -13.67
CA GLN A 159 0.15 2.10 -14.77
C GLN A 159 -0.93 3.01 -15.40
N ALA A 160 -1.55 3.89 -14.59
CA ALA A 160 -2.49 4.90 -15.04
C ALA A 160 -1.83 6.17 -15.61
N ASN A 161 -0.51 6.17 -15.83
CA ASN A 161 0.28 7.33 -16.30
C ASN A 161 0.07 8.59 -15.46
N MET A 162 -0.19 8.46 -14.16
CA MET A 162 -0.30 9.60 -13.25
C MET A 162 1.05 10.05 -12.72
N ILE A 163 2.01 9.12 -12.69
CA ILE A 163 3.39 9.34 -12.26
C ILE A 163 4.34 8.65 -13.24
N PRO A 164 5.54 9.21 -13.48
CA PRO A 164 6.50 8.58 -14.40
C PRO A 164 7.20 7.38 -13.78
N LYS A 165 7.44 7.43 -12.47
CA LYS A 165 8.14 6.38 -11.73
C LYS A 165 7.60 6.24 -10.32
N SER A 166 7.50 5.00 -9.86
CA SER A 166 7.15 4.69 -8.48
C SER A 166 8.15 5.28 -7.48
N ALA A 167 7.66 6.08 -6.54
CA ALA A 167 8.45 6.66 -5.45
C ALA A 167 8.84 5.64 -4.36
N VAL A 168 8.39 4.38 -4.50
CA VAL A 168 8.49 3.33 -3.48
C VAL A 168 9.45 2.21 -3.85
N GLU A 169 9.89 2.14 -5.11
CA GLU A 169 10.68 1.06 -5.71
C GLU A 169 12.09 0.88 -5.08
N GLY A 170 12.63 1.91 -4.41
CA GLY A 170 13.96 1.91 -3.80
C GLY A 170 14.00 1.85 -2.26
N ILE A 171 12.85 1.66 -1.61
CA ILE A 171 12.74 1.87 -0.16
C ILE A 171 13.14 0.61 0.62
N LYS A 172 14.21 0.73 1.41
CA LYS A 172 14.62 -0.31 2.35
C LYS A 172 13.64 -0.38 3.51
N LEU A 173 12.83 -1.43 3.54
CA LEU A 173 11.91 -1.71 4.65
C LEU A 173 12.69 -2.18 5.90
N PRO A 174 12.21 -1.86 7.12
CA PRO A 174 12.81 -2.39 8.35
C PRO A 174 12.90 -3.91 8.28
N LYS A 175 13.97 -4.57 8.74
CA LYS A 175 14.08 -6.04 8.70
C LYS A 175 12.91 -6.71 9.43
N ALA A 176 12.49 -7.90 8.98
CA ALA A 176 11.42 -8.62 9.65
C ALA A 176 11.97 -9.07 10.99
N SER A 177 11.41 -8.52 12.07
CA SER A 177 11.67 -9.06 13.39
C SER A 177 10.85 -10.33 13.52
N HIS A 178 11.51 -11.48 13.39
CA HIS A 178 10.89 -12.76 13.69
C HIS A 178 11.01 -12.98 15.20
N ARG A 179 9.90 -12.84 15.92
CA ARG A 179 9.83 -13.38 17.27
C ARG A 179 9.64 -14.89 17.13
N PRO A 180 10.47 -15.74 17.76
CA PRO A 180 10.23 -17.17 17.73
C PRO A 180 8.81 -17.44 18.22
N MET A 181 8.07 -18.24 17.46
CA MET A 181 6.74 -18.67 17.87
C MET A 181 6.91 -19.49 19.14
N GLN A 182 6.19 -19.14 20.19
CA GLN A 182 6.15 -19.95 21.40
C GLN A 182 5.22 -21.13 21.13
N VAL A 183 5.80 -22.33 21.16
CA VAL A 183 5.07 -23.59 21.01
C VAL A 183 4.86 -24.16 22.41
N LEU A 184 3.69 -24.75 22.65
CA LEU A 184 3.39 -25.43 23.91
C LEU A 184 4.31 -26.66 24.05
N THR A 185 4.90 -26.83 25.23
CA THR A 185 5.56 -28.10 25.58
C THR A 185 4.53 -29.18 25.90
N ASP A 186 4.91 -30.45 25.88
CA ASP A 186 4.01 -31.56 26.23
C ASP A 186 3.35 -31.35 27.60
N ASP A 187 4.12 -30.97 28.63
CA ASP A 187 3.59 -30.64 29.96
C ASP A 187 2.57 -29.48 29.96
N GLN A 188 2.77 -28.47 29.10
CA GLN A 188 1.87 -27.34 28.99
C GLN A 188 0.60 -27.72 28.24
N LEU A 189 0.74 -28.58 27.22
CA LEU A 189 -0.37 -29.12 26.46
C LEU A 189 -1.25 -30.00 27.34
N GLU A 190 -0.66 -30.89 28.15
CA GLU A 190 -1.42 -31.71 29.10
C GLU A 190 -2.22 -30.85 30.10
N LYS A 191 -1.59 -29.81 30.65
CA LYS A 191 -2.27 -28.86 31.54
C LYS A 191 -3.39 -28.13 30.83
N PHE A 192 -3.14 -27.69 29.60
CA PHE A 192 -4.14 -27.01 28.78
C PHE A 192 -5.34 -27.91 28.51
N MET A 193 -5.11 -29.16 28.09
CA MET A 193 -6.17 -30.15 27.85
C MET A 193 -7.00 -30.44 29.10
N LYS A 194 -6.38 -30.54 30.28
CA LYS A 194 -7.09 -30.71 31.56
C LYS A 194 -8.00 -29.53 31.90
N ILE A 195 -7.59 -28.31 31.58
CA ILE A 195 -8.37 -27.10 31.87
C ILE A 195 -9.59 -27.03 30.95
N ILE A 196 -9.42 -27.30 29.65
CA ILE A 196 -10.52 -27.17 28.68
C ILE A 196 -11.51 -28.34 28.73
N GLN A 197 -11.17 -29.46 29.38
CA GLN A 197 -12.07 -30.61 29.58
C GLN A 197 -13.39 -30.25 30.29
N GLU A 198 -13.40 -29.18 31.07
CA GLU A 198 -14.60 -28.71 31.78
C GLU A 198 -15.61 -28.00 30.86
N ASP A 199 -15.20 -27.61 29.64
CA ASP A 199 -16.07 -27.00 28.64
C ASP A 199 -16.07 -27.84 27.35
N ALA A 200 -17.17 -28.54 27.11
CA ALA A 200 -17.32 -29.44 25.97
C ALA A 200 -17.05 -28.76 24.61
N VAL A 201 -17.45 -27.48 24.45
CA VAL A 201 -17.27 -26.77 23.18
C VAL A 201 -15.80 -26.48 22.92
N TRP A 202 -15.08 -26.00 23.94
CA TRP A 202 -13.65 -25.71 23.80
C TRP A 202 -12.83 -26.99 23.73
N TYR A 203 -13.21 -28.03 24.46
CA TYR A 203 -12.56 -29.34 24.39
C TYR A 203 -12.61 -29.89 22.96
N ASP A 204 -13.79 -29.99 22.35
CA ASP A 204 -13.95 -30.53 20.99
C ASP A 204 -13.20 -29.69 19.96
N PHE A 205 -13.25 -28.36 20.09
CA PHE A 205 -12.55 -27.43 19.20
C PHE A 205 -11.04 -27.66 19.22
N PHE A 206 -10.40 -27.59 20.40
CA PHE A 206 -8.94 -27.70 20.51
C PHE A 206 -8.46 -29.14 20.30
N TYR A 207 -9.25 -30.15 20.69
CA TYR A 207 -8.95 -31.54 20.40
C TYR A 207 -8.86 -31.77 18.89
N THR A 208 -9.82 -31.22 18.14
CA THR A 208 -9.80 -31.26 16.67
C THR A 208 -8.58 -30.52 16.12
N GLU A 209 -8.28 -29.30 16.58
CA GLU A 209 -7.11 -28.52 16.15
C GLU A 209 -5.79 -29.29 16.34
N LEU A 210 -5.61 -29.91 17.52
CA LEU A 210 -4.38 -30.60 17.90
C LEU A 210 -4.17 -31.92 17.16
N THR A 211 -5.24 -32.66 16.88
CA THR A 211 -5.17 -33.99 16.24
C THR A 211 -5.13 -33.91 14.72
N THR A 212 -5.73 -32.88 14.13
CA THR A 212 -5.82 -32.70 12.67
C THR A 212 -4.86 -31.66 12.11
N GLY A 213 -4.39 -30.72 12.95
CA GLY A 213 -3.56 -29.59 12.52
C GLY A 213 -4.30 -28.53 11.70
N LEU A 214 -5.64 -28.57 11.69
CA LEU A 214 -6.45 -27.58 10.97
C LEU A 214 -6.33 -26.19 11.60
N ARG A 215 -6.33 -25.15 10.78
CA ARG A 215 -6.37 -23.77 11.27
C ARG A 215 -7.74 -23.49 11.87
N ARG A 216 -7.81 -22.67 12.92
CA ARG A 216 -9.09 -22.19 13.50
C ARG A 216 -10.18 -21.85 12.46
N GLY A 217 -9.81 -21.14 11.40
CA GLY A 217 -10.77 -20.76 10.35
C GLY A 217 -11.32 -21.95 9.56
N GLU A 218 -10.52 -22.99 9.35
CA GLU A 218 -10.93 -24.25 8.71
C GLU A 218 -11.86 -25.03 9.66
N ILE A 219 -11.51 -25.12 10.95
CA ILE A 219 -12.35 -25.78 11.97
C ILE A 219 -13.72 -25.13 12.08
N CYS A 220 -13.78 -23.79 12.15
CA CYS A 220 -15.05 -23.06 12.21
C CYS A 220 -15.89 -23.21 10.93
N GLY A 221 -15.29 -23.66 9.82
CA GLY A 221 -15.97 -23.87 8.54
C GLY A 221 -16.47 -25.29 8.31
N LEU A 222 -16.15 -26.23 9.20
CA LEU A 222 -16.54 -27.62 9.06
C LEU A 222 -18.05 -27.78 9.23
N LYS A 223 -18.64 -28.60 8.35
CA LYS A 223 -20.03 -29.03 8.44
C LYS A 223 -20.07 -30.55 8.62
N TRP A 224 -21.15 -31.08 9.18
CA TRP A 224 -21.33 -32.53 9.33
C TRP A 224 -21.28 -33.28 7.99
N GLU A 225 -21.65 -32.62 6.89
CA GLU A 225 -21.54 -33.15 5.52
C GLU A 225 -20.09 -33.29 5.02
N ASP A 226 -19.12 -32.65 5.67
CA ASP A 226 -17.70 -32.77 5.35
C ASP A 226 -17.04 -34.00 6.00
N PHE A 227 -17.74 -34.68 6.91
CA PHE A 227 -17.24 -35.87 7.60
C PHE A 227 -17.80 -37.14 6.98
N ASP A 228 -16.90 -38.00 6.50
CA ASP A 228 -17.23 -39.34 6.04
C ASP A 228 -16.88 -40.34 7.13
N GLU A 229 -17.90 -40.82 7.85
CA GLU A 229 -17.73 -41.80 8.93
C GLU A 229 -17.28 -43.17 8.41
N ALA A 230 -17.66 -43.55 7.19
CA ALA A 230 -17.34 -44.87 6.64
C ALA A 230 -15.84 -44.97 6.28
N GLU A 231 -15.29 -43.90 5.71
CA GLU A 231 -13.87 -43.82 5.35
C GLU A 231 -13.01 -43.19 6.46
N GLY A 232 -13.62 -42.62 7.50
CA GLY A 232 -12.92 -41.91 8.58
C GLY A 232 -12.19 -40.66 8.09
N THR A 233 -12.73 -39.98 7.07
CA THR A 233 -12.09 -38.82 6.43
C THR A 233 -12.85 -37.53 6.68
N LEU A 234 -12.12 -36.41 6.70
CA LEU A 234 -12.67 -35.07 6.86
C LEU A 234 -12.25 -34.21 5.68
N LYS A 235 -13.23 -33.64 4.98
CA LYS A 235 -13.00 -32.81 3.81
C LYS A 235 -12.94 -31.33 4.19
N VAL A 236 -11.82 -30.67 3.92
CA VAL A 236 -11.66 -29.25 4.21
C VAL A 236 -12.09 -28.41 3.02
N CYS A 237 -13.31 -27.89 3.05
CA CYS A 237 -13.90 -27.14 1.94
C CYS A 237 -13.60 -25.62 1.95
N GLY A 238 -13.10 -25.07 3.05
CA GLY A 238 -12.67 -23.67 3.12
C GLY A 238 -12.87 -23.01 4.50
N VAL A 239 -12.77 -21.68 4.51
CA VAL A 239 -13.00 -20.84 5.70
C VAL A 239 -14.36 -20.15 5.52
N PRO A 240 -15.25 -20.07 6.53
CA PRO A 240 -16.54 -19.43 6.37
C PRO A 240 -16.35 -17.98 5.95
N SER A 241 -16.97 -17.58 4.83
CA SER A 241 -16.94 -16.21 4.35
C SER A 241 -18.13 -15.45 4.90
N THR A 242 -17.90 -14.53 5.83
CA THR A 242 -18.93 -13.59 6.26
C THR A 242 -19.07 -12.49 5.20
N LYS A 243 -20.11 -12.59 4.36
CA LYS A 243 -20.64 -11.42 3.66
C LYS A 243 -21.72 -10.83 4.57
N ASN A 244 -21.51 -9.61 5.07
CA ASN A 244 -22.53 -8.83 5.78
C ASN A 244 -23.13 -9.48 7.04
N GLY A 245 -22.31 -10.03 7.94
CA GLY A 245 -22.76 -10.39 9.29
C GLY A 245 -23.69 -11.61 9.39
N GLU A 246 -23.99 -12.27 8.28
CA GLU A 246 -24.68 -13.57 8.26
C GLU A 246 -23.69 -14.65 7.82
N SER A 247 -23.52 -15.66 8.69
CA SER A 247 -22.74 -16.86 8.39
C SER A 247 -23.59 -17.79 7.51
N SER A 248 -23.02 -18.31 6.43
CA SER A 248 -23.58 -19.39 5.60
C SER A 248 -22.75 -20.66 5.72
#